data_AF-A0A3D3HD22-F1
#
_entry.id   AF-A0A3D3HD22-F1
#
_cell.length_a   1.000
_cell.length_b   1.000
_cell.length_c   1.000
_cell.angle_alpha   90.00
_cell.angle_beta   90.00
_cell.angle_gamma   90.00
#
_symmetry.space_group_name_H-M   'P 1'
#
loop_
_entity.id
_entity.type
_entity.pdbx_description
1 polymer ?
#
loop_
_entity_poly.entity_id
_entity_poly.type
_entity_poly.pdbx_seq_one_letter_code
_entity_poly.pdbx_strand_id
1 'polypeptide(L)'
;MKTLNNLLFVAGVSILVLLTEATACAMGQQSSRIFIVDRLVQDAAGNIGNTNATDEIFILPDTGNPISIILEKLKQKNWSEVHLFLLTKPGSMIFDELTILTDNIEDNSSYFREWRKYLSPGAKIIIHSETLTSIPEGSSLVEKITELTGATVLVQN
;
A
#
# COMPACT_ATOMS: atom_id res chain seq x y z
N MET A 1 15.14 -27.93 51.22
CA MET A 1 14.77 -26.66 50.55
C MET A 1 15.81 -26.24 49.47
N LYS A 2 16.31 -27.18 48.64
CA LYS A 2 17.28 -26.87 47.56
C LYS A 2 16.77 -27.20 46.15
N THR A 3 15.59 -27.81 46.04
CA THR A 3 15.03 -28.32 44.77
C THR A 3 14.03 -27.37 44.12
N LEU A 4 13.43 -26.43 44.86
CA LEU A 4 12.45 -25.48 44.30
C LEU A 4 13.11 -24.32 43.51
N ASN A 5 14.30 -23.87 43.90
CA ASN A 5 14.97 -22.74 43.23
C ASN A 5 15.50 -23.09 41.83
N ASN A 6 15.75 -24.38 41.55
CA ASN A 6 16.22 -24.80 40.22
C ASN A 6 15.07 -24.93 39.22
N LEU A 7 13.82 -25.15 39.67
CA LEU A 7 12.67 -25.24 38.76
C LEU A 7 12.20 -23.87 38.25
N LEU A 8 12.29 -22.83 39.09
CA LEU A 8 11.93 -21.45 38.71
C LEU A 8 12.91 -20.84 37.70
N PHE A 9 14.17 -21.28 37.69
CA PHE A 9 15.17 -20.78 36.75
C PHE A 9 14.97 -21.35 35.33
N VAL A 10 14.54 -22.60 35.22
CA VAL A 10 14.35 -23.28 33.90
C VAL A 10 13.08 -22.81 33.19
N ALA A 11 12.03 -22.48 33.93
CA ALA A 11 10.79 -21.90 33.36
C ALA A 11 11.00 -20.47 32.82
N GLY A 12 11.81 -19.65 33.51
CA GLY A 12 12.10 -18.27 33.08
C GLY A 12 12.94 -18.18 31.81
N VAL A 13 13.91 -19.08 31.63
CA VAL A 13 14.77 -19.11 30.44
C VAL A 13 14.00 -19.58 29.19
N SER A 14 13.02 -20.49 29.36
CA SER A 14 12.22 -20.99 28.23
C SER A 14 11.27 -19.93 27.65
N ILE A 15 10.78 -19.01 28.48
CA ILE A 15 9.92 -17.90 28.02
C ILE A 15 10.73 -16.84 27.26
N LEU A 16 12.00 -16.64 27.62
CA LEU A 16 12.85 -15.66 26.95
C LEU A 16 13.27 -16.11 25.54
N VAL A 17 13.50 -17.41 25.32
CA VAL A 17 13.88 -17.97 24.01
C VAL A 17 12.70 -17.96 23.01
N LEU A 18 11.47 -18.16 23.49
CA LEU A 18 10.28 -18.10 22.63
C LEU A 18 9.94 -16.67 22.16
N LEU A 19 10.37 -15.63 22.89
CA LEU A 19 10.18 -14.24 22.48
C LEU A 19 11.23 -13.74 21.47
N THR A 20 12.39 -14.40 21.38
CA THR A 20 13.45 -14.03 20.42
C THR A 20 13.22 -14.59 19.02
N GLU A 21 12.53 -15.72 18.87
CA GLU A 21 12.23 -16.26 17.53
C GLU A 21 11.10 -15.47 16.84
N ALA A 22 10.15 -14.92 17.60
CA ALA A 22 9.08 -14.09 17.06
C ALA A 22 9.59 -12.76 16.47
N THR A 23 10.78 -12.30 16.87
CA THR A 23 11.40 -11.08 16.33
C THR A 23 12.34 -11.36 15.14
N ALA A 24 12.81 -12.59 14.96
CA ALA A 24 13.73 -12.95 13.87
C ALA A 24 13.02 -13.14 12.52
N CYS A 25 11.71 -13.45 12.51
CA CYS A 25 10.96 -13.59 11.25
C CYS A 25 10.55 -12.25 10.61
N ALA A 26 10.75 -11.11 11.28
CA ALA A 26 10.39 -9.79 10.74
C ALA A 26 11.48 -9.17 9.83
N MET A 27 12.72 -9.67 9.87
CA MET A 27 13.85 -9.05 9.14
C MET A 27 14.04 -9.57 7.71
N GLY A 28 13.22 -10.53 7.25
CA GLY A 28 13.41 -11.19 5.95
C GLY A 28 12.24 -11.10 4.98
N GLN A 29 11.14 -10.40 5.33
CA GLN A 29 10.01 -10.30 4.41
C GLN A 29 10.37 -9.32 3.30
N GLN A 30 10.83 -9.86 2.19
CA GLN A 30 11.16 -9.12 0.98
C GLN A 30 9.97 -8.23 0.60
N SER A 31 10.17 -6.93 0.72
CA SER A 31 9.17 -5.89 0.46
C SER A 31 8.74 -5.97 -1.00
N SER A 32 7.55 -6.50 -1.25
CA SER A 32 7.01 -6.59 -2.60
C SER A 32 6.28 -5.30 -2.94
N ARG A 33 6.57 -4.76 -4.12
CA ARG A 33 5.99 -3.50 -4.58
C ARG A 33 5.21 -3.76 -5.85
N ILE A 34 4.09 -3.06 -5.97
CA ILE A 34 3.32 -3.05 -7.21
C ILE A 34 3.28 -1.64 -7.78
N PHE A 35 3.56 -1.54 -9.07
CA PHE A 35 3.46 -0.33 -9.86
C PHE A 35 2.22 -0.41 -10.73
N ILE A 36 1.16 0.27 -10.29
CA ILE A 36 -0.08 0.42 -11.04
C ILE A 36 0.11 1.58 -12.02
N VAL A 37 -0.04 1.30 -13.30
CA VAL A 37 0.16 2.27 -14.37
C VAL A 37 -1.14 2.45 -15.13
N ASP A 38 -1.68 3.67 -15.12
CA ASP A 38 -2.75 4.07 -16.02
C ASP A 38 -2.21 4.11 -17.45
N ARG A 39 -2.96 3.56 -18.41
CA ARG A 39 -2.52 3.48 -19.80
C ARG A 39 -2.17 4.85 -20.39
N LEU A 40 -2.89 5.91 -19.99
CA LEU A 40 -2.65 7.27 -20.48
C LEU A 40 -1.27 7.82 -20.09
N VAL A 41 -0.63 7.24 -19.08
CA VAL A 41 0.73 7.61 -18.64
C VAL A 41 1.75 6.50 -18.85
N GLN A 42 1.40 5.42 -19.54
CA GLN A 42 2.29 4.26 -19.73
C GLN A 42 3.63 4.65 -20.36
N ASP A 43 3.61 5.50 -21.37
CA ASP A 43 4.83 5.96 -22.06
C ASP A 43 5.70 6.83 -21.15
N ALA A 44 5.08 7.67 -20.30
CA ALA A 44 5.79 8.48 -19.31
C ALA A 44 6.34 7.61 -18.15
N ALA A 45 5.64 6.53 -17.83
CA ALA A 45 6.02 5.53 -16.84
C ALA A 45 7.03 4.49 -17.38
N GLY A 46 7.45 4.59 -18.65
CA GLY A 46 8.24 3.58 -19.37
C GLY A 46 9.61 3.24 -18.76
N ASN A 47 10.08 3.99 -17.75
CA ASN A 47 11.35 3.77 -17.06
C ASN A 47 11.19 3.27 -15.61
N ILE A 48 10.05 2.71 -15.22
CA ILE A 48 9.92 2.03 -13.93
C ILE A 48 10.85 0.81 -13.92
N GLY A 49 12.06 1.00 -13.40
CA GLY A 49 13.05 -0.05 -13.26
C GLY A 49 12.55 -1.10 -12.29
N ASN A 50 12.27 -2.31 -12.80
CA ASN A 50 12.00 -3.46 -11.95
C ASN A 50 13.30 -3.81 -11.21
N THR A 51 13.42 -3.33 -9.98
CA THR A 51 14.69 -3.33 -9.24
C THR A 51 14.84 -4.60 -8.40
N ASN A 52 13.74 -5.31 -8.10
CA ASN A 52 13.75 -6.57 -7.37
C ASN A 52 12.87 -7.64 -8.04
N ALA A 53 13.25 -8.91 -7.93
CA ALA A 53 12.49 -10.04 -8.51
C ALA A 53 11.03 -10.18 -8.02
N THR A 54 10.66 -9.49 -6.94
CA THR A 54 9.33 -9.52 -6.34
C THR A 54 8.45 -8.34 -6.75
N ASP A 55 9.00 -7.35 -7.45
CA ASP A 55 8.20 -6.21 -7.89
C ASP A 55 7.41 -6.54 -9.15
N GLU A 56 6.25 -5.90 -9.27
CA GLU A 56 5.33 -6.15 -10.37
C GLU A 56 4.82 -4.83 -10.98
N ILE A 57 4.81 -4.76 -12.30
CA ILE A 57 4.18 -3.66 -13.04
C ILE A 57 2.84 -4.18 -13.55
N PHE A 58 1.76 -3.46 -13.24
CA PHE A 58 0.41 -3.79 -13.67
C PHE A 58 -0.20 -2.59 -14.38
N ILE A 59 -0.45 -2.75 -15.67
CA ILE A 59 -1.09 -1.74 -16.51
C ILE A 59 -2.61 -1.91 -16.38
N LEU A 60 -3.32 -0.84 -16.04
CA LEU A 60 -4.77 -0.86 -15.93
C LEU A 60 -5.42 -1.11 -17.31
N PRO A 61 -6.46 -1.96 -17.39
CA PRO A 61 -7.18 -2.18 -18.63
C PRO A 61 -8.13 -1.00 -18.94
N ASP A 62 -8.51 -0.87 -20.21
CA ASP A 62 -9.40 0.19 -20.73
C ASP A 62 -10.87 0.08 -20.28
N THR A 63 -11.23 -0.94 -19.51
CA THR A 63 -12.62 -1.18 -19.12
C THR A 63 -12.73 -1.68 -17.68
N GLY A 64 -13.83 -1.34 -17.04
CA GLY A 64 -14.12 -1.70 -15.65
C GLY A 64 -13.72 -0.60 -14.66
N ASN A 65 -14.13 -0.76 -13.40
CA ASN A 65 -13.77 0.20 -12.35
C ASN A 65 -12.29 -0.01 -11.96
N PRO A 66 -11.40 0.97 -12.18
CA PRO A 66 -9.97 0.83 -11.94
C PRO A 66 -9.66 0.58 -10.45
N ILE A 67 -10.41 1.18 -9.53
CA ILE A 67 -10.22 0.98 -8.07
C ILE A 67 -10.55 -0.46 -7.68
N SER A 68 -11.62 -1.03 -8.26
CA SER A 68 -11.98 -2.44 -8.07
C SER A 68 -10.95 -3.38 -8.69
N ILE A 69 -10.39 -3.03 -9.85
CA ILE A 69 -9.38 -3.86 -10.52
C ILE A 69 -8.08 -3.87 -9.71
N ILE A 70 -7.66 -2.71 -9.19
CA ILE A 70 -6.51 -2.63 -8.29
C ILE A 70 -6.76 -3.49 -7.05
N LEU A 71 -7.96 -3.45 -6.46
CA LEU A 71 -8.31 -4.32 -5.33
C LEU A 71 -8.10 -5.81 -5.68
N GLU A 72 -8.59 -6.27 -6.82
CA GLU A 72 -8.37 -7.66 -7.25
C GLU A 72 -6.89 -8.00 -7.42
N LYS A 73 -6.08 -7.01 -7.79
CA LYS A 73 -4.63 -7.17 -7.87
C LYS A 73 -3.96 -7.23 -6.51
N LEU A 74 -4.42 -6.41 -5.56
CA LEU A 74 -3.94 -6.41 -4.18
C LEU A 74 -4.24 -7.75 -3.49
N LYS A 75 -5.33 -8.45 -3.83
CA LYS A 75 -5.67 -9.77 -3.29
C LYS A 75 -4.64 -10.87 -3.61
N GLN A 76 -3.79 -10.69 -4.61
CA GLN A 76 -2.93 -11.76 -5.13
C GLN A 76 -1.67 -11.99 -4.30
N LYS A 77 -1.17 -10.96 -3.61
CA LYS A 77 0.10 -10.98 -2.86
C LYS A 77 0.05 -9.95 -1.73
N ASN A 78 0.96 -10.07 -0.77
CA ASN A 78 1.12 -9.08 0.30
C ASN A 78 2.07 -7.96 -0.16
N TRP A 79 1.49 -6.83 -0.53
CA TRP A 79 2.23 -5.65 -1.01
C TRP A 79 2.64 -4.76 0.16
N SER A 80 3.91 -4.32 0.17
CA SER A 80 4.41 -3.33 1.12
C SER A 80 4.32 -1.91 0.54
N GLU A 81 4.38 -1.77 -0.78
CA GLU A 81 4.20 -0.47 -1.45
C GLU A 81 3.32 -0.62 -2.69
N VAL A 82 2.39 0.31 -2.87
CA VAL A 82 1.55 0.45 -4.05
C VAL A 82 1.86 1.80 -4.68
N HIS A 83 2.55 1.79 -5.81
CA HIS A 83 2.84 2.99 -6.57
C HIS A 83 1.76 3.20 -7.62
N LEU A 84 1.18 4.40 -7.66
CA LEU A 84 0.15 4.80 -8.62
C LEU A 84 0.75 5.81 -9.60
N PHE A 85 0.93 5.39 -10.84
CA PHE A 85 1.26 6.26 -11.97
C PHE A 85 -0.03 6.50 -12.75
N LEU A 86 -0.60 7.68 -12.58
CA LEU A 86 -1.87 8.06 -13.18
C LEU A 86 -1.87 9.56 -13.49
N LEU A 87 -2.86 10.01 -14.26
CA LEU A 87 -3.00 11.44 -14.51
C LEU A 87 -3.51 12.15 -13.25
N THR A 88 -2.90 13.28 -12.92
CA THR A 88 -3.33 14.13 -11.80
C THR A 88 -3.48 15.57 -12.23
N LYS A 89 -4.40 16.27 -11.57
CA LYS A 89 -4.46 17.75 -11.52
C LYS A 89 -4.54 18.16 -10.05
N PRO A 90 -4.34 19.44 -9.70
CA PRO A 90 -4.59 19.92 -8.35
C PRO A 90 -5.94 19.45 -7.82
N GLY A 91 -5.94 18.71 -6.70
CA GLY A 91 -7.17 18.19 -6.07
C GLY A 91 -7.81 16.95 -6.70
N SER A 92 -7.21 16.33 -7.72
CA SER A 92 -7.85 15.21 -8.44
C SER A 92 -6.89 14.12 -8.92
N MET A 93 -7.34 12.87 -8.79
CA MET A 93 -6.73 11.71 -9.41
C MET A 93 -7.61 11.22 -10.56
N ILE A 94 -7.03 10.96 -11.72
CA ILE A 94 -7.77 10.61 -12.94
C ILE A 94 -7.31 9.22 -13.38
N PHE A 95 -8.25 8.28 -13.38
CA PHE A 95 -8.10 6.93 -13.90
C PHE A 95 -8.97 6.78 -15.16
N ASP A 96 -8.39 7.00 -16.33
CA ASP A 96 -9.12 7.10 -17.60
C ASP A 96 -10.41 7.96 -17.49
N GLU A 97 -11.60 7.35 -17.53
CA GLU A 97 -12.91 8.03 -17.42
C GLU A 97 -13.34 8.34 -15.97
N LEU A 98 -12.67 7.77 -14.95
CA LEU A 98 -12.99 7.97 -13.54
C LEU A 98 -12.12 9.06 -12.92
N THR A 99 -12.73 10.16 -12.50
CA THR A 99 -12.05 11.19 -11.70
C THR A 99 -12.42 11.05 -10.23
N ILE A 100 -11.41 10.87 -9.37
CA ILE A 100 -11.55 10.85 -7.92
C ILE A 100 -11.21 12.23 -7.36
N LEU A 101 -12.15 12.77 -6.60
CA LEU A 101 -12.14 14.04 -5.89
C LEU A 101 -12.50 13.79 -4.42
N THR A 102 -12.16 14.73 -3.54
CA THR A 102 -12.54 14.67 -2.12
C THR A 102 -14.06 14.51 -1.92
N ASP A 103 -14.84 15.15 -2.80
CA ASP A 103 -16.30 15.19 -2.72
C ASP A 103 -16.97 13.90 -3.21
N ASN A 104 -16.33 13.14 -4.12
CA ASN A 104 -16.92 11.94 -4.72
C ASN A 104 -16.23 10.63 -4.34
N ILE A 105 -15.13 10.67 -3.59
CA ILE A 105 -14.40 9.46 -3.18
C ILE A 105 -15.27 8.48 -2.38
N GLU A 106 -16.35 8.97 -1.72
CA GLU A 106 -17.30 8.11 -1.02
C GLU A 106 -17.98 7.09 -1.93
N ASP A 107 -18.18 7.41 -3.21
CA ASP A 107 -18.78 6.53 -4.21
C ASP A 107 -17.94 5.26 -4.44
N ASN A 108 -16.63 5.34 -4.16
CA ASN A 108 -15.67 4.24 -4.28
C ASN A 108 -15.10 3.80 -2.92
N SER A 109 -15.64 4.30 -1.81
CA SER A 109 -15.11 4.07 -0.46
C SER A 109 -15.08 2.60 -0.05
N SER A 110 -16.05 1.80 -0.52
CA SER A 110 -16.10 0.36 -0.25
C SER A 110 -14.85 -0.35 -0.75
N TYR A 111 -14.39 -0.04 -1.97
CA TYR A 111 -13.18 -0.60 -2.55
C TYR A 111 -11.94 -0.15 -1.78
N PHE A 112 -11.79 1.14 -1.49
CA PHE A 112 -10.65 1.65 -0.71
C PHE A 112 -10.58 1.03 0.70
N ARG A 113 -11.73 0.85 1.36
CA ARG A 113 -11.79 0.16 2.66
C ARG A 113 -11.41 -1.31 2.57
N GLU A 114 -11.70 -1.96 1.44
CA GLU A 114 -11.26 -3.34 1.22
C GLU A 114 -9.75 -3.44 0.98
N TRP A 115 -9.09 -2.44 0.40
CA TRP A 115 -7.63 -2.44 0.23
C TRP A 115 -6.92 -2.67 1.56
N ARG A 116 -7.44 -2.11 2.66
CA ARG A 116 -6.94 -2.30 4.02
C ARG A 116 -6.70 -3.77 4.41
N LYS A 117 -7.53 -4.69 3.88
CA LYS A 117 -7.46 -6.13 4.19
C LYS A 117 -6.29 -6.84 3.47
N TYR A 118 -5.79 -6.24 2.40
CA TYR A 118 -4.84 -6.86 1.48
C TYR A 118 -3.49 -6.12 1.42
N LEU A 119 -3.39 -4.97 2.09
CA LEU A 119 -2.13 -4.28 2.30
C LEU A 119 -1.40 -4.85 3.51
N SER A 120 -0.06 -4.97 3.39
CA SER A 120 0.77 -5.40 4.52
C SER A 120 0.68 -4.38 5.67
N PRO A 121 0.88 -4.80 6.94
CA PRO A 121 0.99 -3.85 8.04
C PRO A 121 2.08 -2.80 7.77
N GLY A 122 1.72 -1.52 7.85
CA GLY A 122 2.64 -0.42 7.56
C GLY A 122 2.91 -0.17 6.07
N ALA A 123 2.13 -0.78 5.17
CA ALA A 123 2.25 -0.53 3.74
C ALA A 123 2.00 0.94 3.39
N LYS A 124 2.60 1.35 2.27
CA LYS A 124 2.48 2.71 1.72
C LYS A 124 1.77 2.71 0.39
N ILE A 125 0.96 3.73 0.15
CA ILE A 125 0.44 4.06 -1.18
C ILE A 125 1.18 5.31 -1.64
N ILE A 126 1.85 5.25 -2.78
CA ILE A 126 2.67 6.33 -3.32
C ILE A 126 2.03 6.79 -4.62
N ILE A 127 1.51 8.01 -4.64
CA ILE A 127 0.92 8.63 -5.84
C ILE A 127 2.00 9.47 -6.50
N HIS A 128 2.35 9.13 -7.74
CA HIS A 128 3.34 9.87 -8.52
C HIS A 128 2.67 11.06 -9.20
N SER A 129 2.95 12.26 -8.72
CA SER A 129 2.32 13.51 -9.15
C SER A 129 3.10 14.73 -8.71
N GLU A 130 3.21 15.71 -9.61
CA GLU A 130 3.78 17.04 -9.32
C GLU A 130 2.79 18.02 -8.67
N THR A 131 1.47 17.85 -8.90
CA THR A 131 0.50 18.93 -8.65
C THR A 131 -0.69 18.54 -7.78
N LEU A 132 -0.93 17.25 -7.51
CA LEU A 132 -2.11 16.76 -6.78
C LEU A 132 -2.37 17.55 -5.49
N THR A 133 -1.36 17.70 -4.64
CA THR A 133 -1.45 18.36 -3.33
C THR A 133 -1.07 19.84 -3.36
N SER A 134 -1.03 20.47 -4.54
CA SER A 134 -0.70 21.90 -4.64
C SER A 134 -1.81 22.82 -4.12
N ILE A 135 -2.98 22.26 -3.81
CA ILE A 135 -4.14 22.93 -3.21
C ILE A 135 -4.69 22.12 -2.03
N PRO A 136 -5.39 22.75 -1.08
CA PRO A 136 -5.92 22.08 0.12
C PRO A 136 -6.76 20.85 -0.19
N GLU A 137 -7.59 20.90 -1.24
CA GLU A 137 -8.47 19.81 -1.66
C GLU A 137 -7.69 18.54 -1.98
N GLY A 138 -6.49 18.67 -2.55
CA GLY A 138 -5.61 17.54 -2.85
C GLY A 138 -5.03 16.88 -1.62
N SER A 139 -4.64 17.69 -0.63
CA SER A 139 -4.21 17.15 0.67
C SER A 139 -5.36 16.45 1.39
N SER A 140 -6.56 17.03 1.37
CA SER A 140 -7.76 16.39 1.94
C SER A 140 -8.12 15.08 1.21
N LEU A 141 -7.92 15.01 -0.11
CA LEU A 141 -8.09 13.77 -0.85
C LEU A 141 -7.13 12.67 -0.37
N VAL A 142 -5.84 13.01 -0.21
CA VAL A 142 -4.81 12.09 0.28
C VAL A 142 -5.10 11.62 1.70
N GLU A 143 -5.53 12.52 2.58
CA GLU A 143 -5.96 12.20 3.95
C GLU A 143 -7.15 11.23 3.93
N LYS A 144 -8.15 11.47 3.07
CA LYS A 144 -9.32 10.61 2.97
C LYS A 144 -8.99 9.22 2.44
N ILE A 145 -8.07 9.11 1.47
CA ILE A 145 -7.55 7.79 1.03
C ILE A 145 -6.81 7.10 2.17
N THR A 146 -6.02 7.84 2.95
CA THR A 146 -5.31 7.32 4.15
C THR A 146 -6.30 6.76 5.16
N GLU A 147 -7.38 7.48 5.46
CA GLU A 147 -8.43 7.03 6.39
C GLU A 147 -9.14 5.77 5.90
N LEU A 148 -9.53 5.75 4.62
CA LEU A 148 -10.26 4.62 4.03
C LEU A 148 -9.39 3.36 3.97
N THR A 149 -8.15 3.48 3.50
CA THR A 149 -7.25 2.34 3.29
C THR A 149 -6.51 1.92 4.57
N GLY A 150 -6.39 2.80 5.55
CA GLY A 150 -5.56 2.61 6.74
C GLY A 150 -4.05 2.54 6.45
N ALA A 151 -3.63 2.85 5.23
CA ALA A 151 -2.24 2.87 4.79
C ALA A 151 -1.74 4.32 4.70
N THR A 152 -0.44 4.52 4.90
CA THR A 152 0.17 5.84 4.71
C THR A 152 0.16 6.18 3.23
N VAL A 153 -0.49 7.28 2.85
CA VAL A 153 -0.49 7.79 1.48
C VAL A 153 0.52 8.91 1.33
N LEU A 154 1.42 8.80 0.35
CA LEU A 154 2.45 9.77 0.02
C LEU A 154 2.26 10.26 -1.42
N VAL A 155 2.60 11.52 -1.67
CA VAL A 155 2.67 12.08 -3.03
C VAL A 155 4.11 12.42 -3.34
N GLN A 156 4.63 11.92 -4.46
CA GLN A 156 6.04 12.04 -4.86
C GLN A 156 6.14 12.33 -6.36
N ASN A 157 7.29 12.84 -6.80
CA ASN A 157 7.64 12.98 -8.22
C ASN A 157 8.84 12.07 -8.52
#